data_AF-A0A7S4UX96-F1
#
_entry.id   AF-A0A7S4UX96-F1
#
_cell.length_a   1.000
_cell.length_b   1.000
_cell.length_c   1.000
_cell.angle_alpha   90.00
_cell.angle_beta   90.00
_cell.angle_gamma   90.00
#
_symmetry.space_group_name_H-M   'P 1'
#
loop_
_entity.id
_entity.type
_entity.pdbx_description
1 polymer ?
#
loop_
_entity_poly.entity_id
_entity_poly.type
_entity_poly.pdbx_seq_one_letter_code
_entity_poly.pdbx_strand_id
1 'polypeptide(L)'
;MASFAWPLLAAGLLAPSSAGHPPISDQITWLYSRSLDAGADFLGEGLMGLAEVRGLKQRASCRIFHAAPGHHVGVCNSRPPPSCTSGGPEGDEAPPVTYTLVVGSRAAVDAWHTHLAMASRNGTRALVKGPPSYRAKFAVYAFNFYDVDLDAGLGCYRFEVQAFEDPAWPAPDCRPIDSPPSLAV
;
A
#
# COMPACT_ATOMS: atom_id res chain seq x y z
N MET A 1 63.76 37.98 27.48
CA MET A 1 63.45 36.53 27.50
C MET A 1 62.17 36.33 26.71
N ALA A 2 62.28 35.83 25.48
CA ALA A 2 61.13 35.60 24.60
C ALA A 2 60.54 34.22 24.89
N SER A 3 59.25 34.17 25.22
CA SER A 3 58.51 32.91 25.39
C SER A 3 57.63 32.71 24.17
N PHE A 4 58.01 31.76 23.32
CA PHE A 4 57.22 31.29 22.19
C PHE A 4 56.25 30.23 22.70
N ALA A 5 54.96 30.55 22.76
CA ALA A 5 53.90 29.57 22.92
C ALA A 5 53.43 29.12 21.53
N TRP A 6 53.71 27.86 21.18
CA TRP A 6 53.12 27.19 20.03
C TRP A 6 51.66 26.84 20.34
N PRO A 7 50.69 27.13 19.45
CA PRO A 7 49.36 26.57 19.61
C PRO A 7 49.41 25.09 19.23
N LEU A 8 49.04 24.24 20.19
CA LEU A 8 48.70 22.84 19.98
C LEU A 8 47.57 22.79 18.94
N LEU A 9 47.88 22.30 17.74
CA LEU A 9 46.88 21.84 16.79
C LEU A 9 46.17 20.64 17.43
N ALA A 10 44.99 20.87 18.00
CA ALA A 10 44.06 19.81 18.29
C ALA A 10 43.65 19.19 16.94
N ALA A 11 44.29 18.09 16.58
CA ALA A 11 43.83 17.20 15.54
C ALA A 11 42.46 16.67 15.98
N GLY A 12 41.40 17.32 15.50
CA GLY A 12 40.05 16.81 15.59
C GLY A 12 40.04 15.46 14.90
N LEU A 13 39.97 14.40 15.70
CA LEU A 13 39.57 13.07 15.26
C LEU A 13 38.15 13.22 14.69
N LEU A 14 38.06 13.47 13.39
CA LEU A 14 36.84 13.24 12.64
C LEU A 14 36.56 11.74 12.74
N ALA A 15 35.68 11.37 13.67
CA ALA A 15 35.12 10.03 13.67
C ALA A 15 34.52 9.80 12.27
N PRO A 16 34.82 8.67 11.61
CA PRO A 16 34.16 8.34 10.37
C PRO A 16 32.66 8.23 10.66
N SER A 17 31.87 9.14 10.08
CA SER A 17 30.44 8.98 10.02
C SER A 17 30.18 7.65 9.34
N SER A 18 29.71 6.65 10.08
CA SER A 18 29.15 5.44 9.48
C SER A 18 28.01 5.93 8.61
N ALA A 19 28.26 6.10 7.31
CA ALA A 19 27.26 6.57 6.39
C ALA A 19 26.23 5.45 6.26
N GLY A 20 25.24 5.48 7.15
CA GLY A 20 24.01 4.71 7.00
C GLY A 20 23.41 5.01 5.63
N HIS A 21 22.56 4.12 5.15
CA HIS A 21 21.84 4.37 3.91
C HIS A 21 21.11 5.73 4.01
N PRO A 22 20.99 6.48 2.89
CA PRO A 22 20.20 7.71 2.88
C PRO A 22 18.76 7.45 3.37
N PRO A 23 18.09 8.46 3.96
CA PRO A 23 16.70 8.32 4.38
C PRO A 23 15.78 8.10 3.18
N ILE A 24 14.78 7.24 3.36
CA ILE A 24 13.69 7.04 2.41
C ILE A 24 12.61 8.08 2.75
N SER A 25 12.17 8.87 1.78
CA SER A 25 11.12 9.88 1.99
C SER A 25 9.72 9.30 1.84
N ASP A 26 9.54 8.42 0.85
CA ASP A 26 8.25 7.88 0.44
C ASP A 26 8.42 6.45 -0.10
N GLN A 27 7.33 5.70 -0.06
CA GLN A 27 7.27 4.35 -0.62
C GLN A 27 6.14 4.27 -1.66
N ILE A 28 6.42 3.54 -2.75
CA ILE A 28 5.41 3.19 -3.75
C ILE A 28 5.45 1.70 -4.06
N THR A 29 4.28 1.06 -4.04
CA THR A 29 4.09 -0.31 -4.53
C THR A 29 3.51 -0.26 -5.94
N TRP A 30 4.09 -1.01 -6.87
CA TRP A 30 3.60 -1.11 -8.24
C TRP A 30 2.88 -2.44 -8.48
N LEU A 31 1.62 -2.36 -8.90
CA LEU A 31 0.82 -3.46 -9.41
C LEU A 31 0.75 -3.34 -10.94
N TYR A 32 0.64 -4.47 -11.63
CA TYR A 32 0.57 -4.52 -13.08
C TYR A 32 -0.80 -5.02 -13.51
N SER A 33 -1.33 -4.42 -14.57
CA SER A 33 -2.67 -4.72 -15.09
C SER A 33 -2.60 -4.62 -16.62
N ARG A 34 -3.38 -5.43 -17.35
CA ARG A 34 -3.40 -5.28 -18.82
C ARG A 34 -4.17 -4.03 -19.23
N SER A 35 -5.18 -3.65 -18.46
CA SER A 35 -5.95 -2.42 -18.65
C SER A 35 -5.63 -1.43 -17.53
N LEU A 36 -4.86 -0.38 -17.87
CA LEU A 36 -4.51 0.68 -16.92
C LEU A 36 -5.76 1.29 -16.28
N ASP A 37 -6.82 1.48 -17.04
CA ASP A 37 -8.07 2.06 -16.54
C ASP A 37 -8.84 1.10 -15.64
N ALA A 38 -8.88 -0.20 -15.95
CA ALA A 38 -9.55 -1.17 -15.07
C ALA A 38 -8.88 -1.26 -13.70
N GLY A 39 -7.54 -1.42 -13.68
CA GLY A 39 -6.82 -1.48 -12.42
C GLY A 39 -6.83 -0.14 -11.65
N ALA A 40 -6.88 0.99 -12.36
CA ALA A 40 -7.02 2.30 -11.73
C ALA A 40 -8.42 2.54 -11.17
N ASP A 41 -9.46 2.03 -11.81
CA ASP A 41 -10.83 2.09 -11.31
C ASP A 41 -11.00 1.23 -10.05
N PHE A 42 -10.34 0.07 -9.99
CA PHE A 42 -10.29 -0.77 -8.79
C PHE A 42 -9.66 -0.05 -7.58
N LEU A 43 -8.49 0.58 -7.76
CA LEU A 43 -7.82 1.32 -6.70
C LEU A 43 -8.53 2.65 -6.36
N GLY A 44 -9.11 3.31 -7.36
CA GLY A 44 -9.76 4.61 -7.23
C GLY A 44 -11.23 4.53 -6.85
N GLU A 45 -12.00 5.52 -7.32
CA GLU A 45 -13.42 5.72 -7.01
C GLU A 45 -14.33 4.53 -7.36
N GLY A 46 -13.88 3.63 -8.25
CA GLY A 46 -14.65 2.48 -8.68
C GLY A 46 -14.80 1.36 -7.63
N LEU A 47 -13.91 1.28 -6.65
CA LEU A 47 -14.03 0.33 -5.54
C LEU A 47 -13.36 0.83 -4.24
N MET A 48 -12.04 0.97 -4.21
CA MET A 48 -11.32 1.25 -2.95
C MET A 48 -11.42 2.71 -2.51
N GLY A 49 -11.69 3.63 -3.43
CA GLY A 49 -11.87 5.06 -3.15
C GLY A 49 -10.56 5.82 -2.88
N LEU A 50 -9.41 5.30 -3.30
CA LEU A 50 -8.13 5.97 -3.08
C LEU A 50 -8.00 7.21 -3.99
N ALA A 51 -7.36 8.26 -3.48
CA ALA A 51 -7.14 9.49 -4.22
C ALA A 51 -5.99 9.35 -5.22
N GLU A 52 -6.25 9.59 -6.52
CA GLU A 52 -5.20 9.58 -7.55
C GLU A 52 -4.31 10.84 -7.46
N VAL A 53 -2.99 10.65 -7.58
CA VAL A 53 -2.01 11.71 -7.78
C VAL A 53 -2.09 12.21 -9.22
N ARG A 54 -2.68 13.39 -9.41
CA ARG A 54 -2.92 13.98 -10.74
C ARG A 54 -1.69 14.74 -11.27
N GLY A 55 -1.64 14.96 -12.59
CA GLY A 55 -0.62 15.81 -13.23
C GLY A 55 0.75 15.17 -13.45
N LEU A 56 0.92 13.89 -13.11
CA LEU A 56 2.19 13.18 -13.32
C LEU A 56 2.41 12.84 -14.80
N LYS A 57 3.65 13.00 -15.28
CA LYS A 57 4.05 12.70 -16.67
C LYS A 57 3.76 11.25 -17.09
N GLN A 58 3.91 10.32 -16.15
CA GLN A 58 3.73 8.88 -16.39
C GLN A 58 2.28 8.42 -16.42
N ARG A 59 1.30 9.31 -16.21
CA ARG A 59 -0.12 8.96 -16.03
C ARG A 59 -0.69 8.07 -17.14
N ALA A 60 -0.21 8.22 -18.37
CA ALA A 60 -0.66 7.43 -19.52
C ALA A 60 -0.21 5.96 -19.48
N SER A 61 0.76 5.60 -18.63
CA SER A 61 1.29 4.23 -18.50
C SER A 61 1.23 3.71 -17.07
N CYS A 62 1.18 4.61 -16.09
CA CYS A 62 1.15 4.31 -14.68
C CYS A 62 0.32 5.37 -13.92
N ARG A 63 -0.69 4.94 -13.18
CA ARG A 63 -1.53 5.81 -12.32
C ARG A 63 -1.22 5.53 -10.86
N ILE A 64 -1.06 6.58 -10.05
CA ILE A 64 -0.61 6.47 -8.64
C ILE A 64 -1.72 6.98 -7.72
N PHE A 65 -1.90 6.30 -6.60
CA PHE A 65 -2.91 6.59 -5.59
C PHE A 65 -2.28 6.71 -4.20
N HIS A 66 -2.85 7.59 -3.38
CA HIS A 66 -2.48 7.71 -1.97
C HIS A 66 -3.09 6.56 -1.17
N ALA A 67 -2.25 5.70 -0.60
CA ALA A 67 -2.67 4.60 0.27
C ALA A 67 -2.61 4.98 1.76
N ALA A 68 -1.57 5.71 2.15
CA ALA A 68 -1.39 6.30 3.47
C ALA A 68 -0.41 7.48 3.38
N PRO A 69 -0.16 8.26 4.44
CA PRO A 69 0.82 9.36 4.38
C PRO A 69 2.22 8.82 4.05
N GLY A 70 2.82 9.30 2.95
CA GLY A 70 4.12 8.80 2.47
C GLY A 70 4.09 7.42 1.80
N HIS A 71 2.91 6.78 1.69
CA HIS A 71 2.73 5.47 1.08
C HIS A 71 1.78 5.55 -0.11
N HIS A 72 2.25 5.06 -1.25
CA HIS A 72 1.53 5.10 -2.51
C HIS A 72 1.36 3.69 -3.07
N VAL A 73 0.28 3.49 -3.80
CA VAL A 73 0.10 2.31 -4.65
C VAL A 73 -0.15 2.80 -6.07
N GLY A 74 0.52 2.19 -7.02
CA GLY A 74 0.36 2.50 -8.43
C GLY A 74 -0.02 1.27 -9.23
N VAL A 75 -0.74 1.50 -10.31
CA VAL A 75 -1.02 0.49 -11.34
C VAL A 75 -0.34 0.91 -12.64
N CYS A 76 0.34 -0.03 -13.29
CA CYS A 76 1.00 0.16 -14.58
C CYS A 76 0.54 -0.89 -15.60
N ASN A 77 0.57 -0.53 -16.88
CA ASN A 77 0.37 -1.48 -17.99
C ASN A 77 1.65 -1.75 -18.80
N SER A 78 2.81 -1.40 -18.24
CA SER A 78 4.11 -1.49 -18.92
C SER A 78 4.76 -2.88 -18.85
N ARG A 79 4.21 -3.81 -18.05
CA ARG A 79 4.67 -5.20 -17.93
C ARG A 79 3.47 -6.14 -17.79
N PRO A 80 3.62 -7.43 -18.15
CA PRO A 80 2.57 -8.41 -17.92
C PRO A 80 2.19 -8.51 -16.43
N PRO A 81 0.88 -8.61 -16.10
CA PRO A 81 0.43 -8.89 -14.75
C PRO A 81 0.71 -10.35 -14.34
N PRO A 82 0.62 -10.68 -13.04
CA PRO A 82 0.52 -12.06 -12.57
C PRO A 82 -0.62 -12.81 -13.25
N SER A 83 -0.46 -14.13 -13.39
CA SER A 83 -1.49 -15.04 -13.88
C SER A 83 -1.91 -15.99 -12.77
N CYS A 84 -3.21 -16.27 -12.67
CA CYS A 84 -3.83 -17.14 -11.66
C CYS A 84 -4.94 -18.00 -12.28
N THR A 85 -4.72 -18.42 -13.53
CA THR A 85 -5.71 -19.10 -14.39
C THR A 85 -6.27 -20.39 -13.78
N SER A 86 -5.49 -21.12 -12.97
CA SER A 86 -5.95 -22.33 -12.29
C SER A 86 -6.35 -22.03 -10.85
N GLY A 87 -7.66 -21.95 -10.58
CA GLY A 87 -8.20 -21.77 -9.23
C GLY A 87 -8.34 -20.32 -8.75
N GLY A 88 -8.04 -19.33 -9.60
CA GLY A 88 -8.17 -17.91 -9.26
C GLY A 88 -7.09 -17.43 -8.29
N PRO A 89 -7.26 -16.26 -7.66
CA PRO A 89 -6.22 -15.63 -6.83
C PRO A 89 -5.95 -16.33 -5.48
N GLU A 90 -6.69 -17.38 -5.16
CA GLU A 90 -6.44 -18.27 -4.02
C GLU A 90 -6.10 -19.70 -4.45
N GLY A 91 -6.02 -19.96 -5.75
CA GLY A 91 -5.66 -21.28 -6.27
C GLY A 91 -4.20 -21.64 -6.01
N ASP A 92 -3.86 -22.91 -6.21
CA ASP A 92 -2.51 -23.43 -5.98
C ASP A 92 -1.45 -22.78 -6.90
N GLU A 93 -1.88 -22.24 -8.04
CA GLU A 93 -1.04 -21.50 -8.99
C GLU A 93 -1.10 -19.99 -8.79
N ALA A 94 -1.85 -19.50 -7.79
CA ALA A 94 -1.94 -18.08 -7.51
C ALA A 94 -0.58 -17.53 -7.06
N PRO A 95 -0.11 -16.41 -7.65
CA PRO A 95 1.14 -15.79 -7.21
C PRO A 95 1.05 -15.34 -5.75
N PRO A 96 2.09 -15.54 -4.93
CA PRO A 96 2.08 -15.22 -3.51
C PRO A 96 2.29 -13.71 -3.27
N VAL A 97 1.43 -12.87 -3.86
CA VAL A 97 1.50 -11.41 -3.74
C VAL A 97 0.28 -10.93 -2.96
N THR A 98 0.53 -10.37 -1.77
CA THR A 98 -0.50 -9.73 -0.95
C THR A 98 -0.19 -8.25 -0.80
N TYR A 99 -1.17 -7.40 -1.10
CA TYR A 99 -1.15 -5.99 -0.76
C TYR A 99 -2.07 -5.75 0.44
N THR A 100 -1.49 -5.38 1.56
CA THR A 100 -2.22 -5.20 2.81
C THR A 100 -2.35 -3.73 3.18
N LEU A 101 -3.59 -3.31 3.44
CA LEU A 101 -3.91 -2.05 4.11
C LEU A 101 -4.01 -2.30 5.62
N VAL A 102 -3.18 -1.59 6.39
CA VAL A 102 -3.20 -1.67 7.86
C VAL A 102 -4.03 -0.52 8.42
N VAL A 103 -5.04 -0.85 9.22
CA VAL A 103 -5.94 0.12 9.87
C VAL A 103 -5.86 -0.02 11.40
N GLY A 104 -6.21 1.06 12.11
CA GLY A 104 -5.90 1.18 13.54
C GLY A 104 -6.77 0.40 14.51
N SER A 105 -7.84 -0.28 14.06
CA SER A 105 -8.73 -1.03 14.95
C SER A 105 -9.60 -2.06 14.23
N ARG A 106 -10.19 -3.01 14.98
CA ARG A 106 -11.21 -3.93 14.45
C ARG A 106 -12.38 -3.20 13.81
N ALA A 107 -12.89 -2.15 14.46
CA ALA A 107 -14.00 -1.37 13.93
C ALA A 107 -13.67 -0.73 12.58
N ALA A 108 -12.42 -0.31 12.37
CA ALA A 108 -11.98 0.20 11.07
C ALA A 108 -11.91 -0.92 10.00
N VAL A 109 -11.49 -2.14 10.37
CA VAL A 109 -11.54 -3.31 9.48
C VAL A 109 -12.99 -3.61 9.07
N ASP A 110 -13.93 -3.60 10.03
CA ASP A 110 -15.35 -3.82 9.77
C ASP A 110 -15.96 -2.75 8.86
N ALA A 111 -15.55 -1.48 9.04
CA ALA A 111 -15.96 -0.37 8.20
C ALA A 111 -15.47 -0.54 6.75
N TRP A 112 -14.20 -0.94 6.56
CA TRP A 112 -13.66 -1.27 5.24
C TRP A 112 -14.38 -2.44 4.58
N HIS A 113 -14.66 -3.50 5.34
CA HIS A 113 -15.42 -4.64 4.83
C HIS A 113 -16.81 -4.21 4.34
N THR A 114 -17.50 -3.39 5.14
CA THR A 114 -18.82 -2.84 4.77
C THR A 114 -18.74 -1.97 3.52
N HIS A 115 -17.76 -1.05 3.47
CA HIS A 115 -17.50 -0.20 2.31
C HIS A 115 -17.31 -1.02 1.04
N LEU A 116 -16.41 -2.02 1.07
CA LEU A 116 -16.11 -2.86 -0.09
C LEU A 116 -17.29 -3.76 -0.48
N ALA A 117 -18.02 -4.31 0.48
CA ALA A 117 -19.21 -5.11 0.21
C ALA A 117 -20.30 -4.28 -0.50
N MET A 118 -20.49 -3.02 -0.09
CA MET A 118 -21.42 -2.09 -0.74
C MET A 118 -20.92 -1.66 -2.12
N ALA A 119 -19.65 -1.25 -2.24
CA ALA A 119 -19.05 -0.79 -3.49
C ALA A 119 -18.98 -1.90 -4.55
N SER A 120 -18.85 -3.16 -4.13
CA SER A 120 -18.78 -4.32 -5.01
C SER A 120 -20.07 -4.61 -5.78
N ARG A 121 -21.21 -3.99 -5.41
CA ARG A 121 -22.53 -4.21 -6.05
C ARG A 121 -22.86 -5.71 -6.19
N ASN A 122 -22.99 -6.41 -5.06
CA ASN A 122 -23.26 -7.85 -4.99
C ASN A 122 -22.17 -8.75 -5.60
N GLY A 123 -20.89 -8.41 -5.43
CA GLY A 123 -19.79 -9.25 -5.89
C GLY A 123 -19.43 -9.08 -7.37
N THR A 124 -20.03 -8.09 -8.06
CA THR A 124 -19.82 -7.87 -9.49
C THR A 124 -18.56 -7.06 -9.80
N ARG A 125 -17.97 -6.40 -8.79
CA ARG A 125 -16.69 -5.68 -8.93
C ARG A 125 -15.57 -6.21 -8.05
N ALA A 126 -15.89 -6.79 -6.91
CA ALA A 126 -14.89 -7.38 -6.03
C ALA A 126 -15.42 -8.60 -5.29
N LEU A 127 -14.61 -9.63 -5.20
CA LEU A 127 -14.90 -10.76 -4.33
C LEU A 127 -14.43 -10.43 -2.91
N VAL A 128 -15.34 -10.08 -2.01
CA VAL A 128 -15.04 -9.84 -0.58
C VAL A 128 -15.21 -11.15 0.19
N LYS A 129 -14.13 -11.64 0.81
CA LYS A 129 -14.10 -12.99 1.42
C LYS A 129 -14.61 -13.01 2.84
N GLY A 130 -15.91 -13.31 2.99
CA GLY A 130 -16.52 -13.57 4.28
C GLY A 130 -16.34 -12.41 5.28
N PRO A 131 -16.88 -12.55 6.50
CA PRO A 131 -16.72 -11.51 7.51
C PRO A 131 -15.26 -11.43 8.00
N PRO A 132 -14.81 -10.23 8.43
CA PRO A 132 -13.53 -10.08 9.10
C PRO A 132 -13.44 -10.97 10.34
N SER A 133 -12.27 -11.53 10.57
CA SER A 133 -12.09 -12.47 11.68
C SER A 133 -10.67 -12.46 12.23
N TYR A 134 -10.56 -12.77 13.52
CA TYR A 134 -9.28 -12.84 14.21
C TYR A 134 -8.48 -14.07 13.78
N ARG A 135 -7.16 -13.91 13.67
CA ARG A 135 -6.19 -14.95 13.32
C ARG A 135 -5.11 -15.00 14.40
N ALA A 136 -5.30 -15.90 15.37
CA ALA A 136 -4.41 -16.04 16.52
C ALA A 136 -2.93 -16.28 16.16
N LYS A 137 -2.67 -16.98 15.04
CA LYS A 137 -1.31 -17.25 14.56
C LYS A 137 -0.49 -15.97 14.28
N PHE A 138 -1.15 -14.88 13.89
CA PHE A 138 -0.52 -13.62 13.51
C PHE A 138 -0.93 -12.45 14.40
N ALA A 139 -1.82 -12.70 15.38
CA ALA A 139 -2.46 -11.66 16.20
C ALA A 139 -3.02 -10.51 15.34
N VAL A 140 -3.81 -10.85 14.31
CA VAL A 140 -4.47 -9.86 13.44
C VAL A 140 -5.97 -10.11 13.33
N TYR A 141 -6.73 -9.04 13.16
CA TYR A 141 -8.12 -9.08 12.73
C TYR A 141 -8.21 -8.57 11.29
N ALA A 142 -8.66 -9.41 10.36
CA ALA A 142 -8.53 -9.12 8.94
C ALA A 142 -9.61 -9.79 8.06
N PHE A 143 -9.71 -9.32 6.82
CA PHE A 143 -10.38 -10.00 5.72
C PHE A 143 -9.62 -9.79 4.40
N ASN A 144 -9.86 -10.67 3.44
CA ASN A 144 -9.30 -10.59 2.10
C ASN A 144 -10.35 -10.14 1.09
N PHE A 145 -9.91 -9.52 0.00
CA PHE A 145 -10.74 -9.24 -1.16
C PHE A 145 -9.92 -9.27 -2.45
N TYR A 146 -10.62 -9.35 -3.57
CA TYR A 146 -10.02 -9.51 -4.90
C TYR A 146 -10.80 -8.71 -5.93
N ASP A 147 -10.09 -8.21 -6.94
CA ASP A 147 -10.71 -7.80 -8.20
C ASP A 147 -11.29 -9.04 -8.90
N VAL A 148 -12.49 -8.92 -9.46
CA VAL A 148 -13.11 -10.01 -10.23
C VAL A 148 -12.59 -10.07 -11.66
N ASP A 149 -11.97 -9.00 -12.14
CA ASP A 149 -11.34 -8.95 -13.46
C ASP A 149 -9.96 -9.63 -13.42
N LEU A 150 -9.97 -10.95 -13.65
CA LEU A 150 -8.78 -11.80 -13.70
C LEU A 150 -7.96 -11.59 -14.99
N ASP A 151 -8.59 -11.07 -16.05
CA ASP A 151 -7.99 -11.03 -17.39
C ASP A 151 -7.25 -9.73 -17.62
N ALA A 152 -7.93 -8.61 -17.37
CA ALA A 152 -7.46 -7.27 -17.67
C ALA A 152 -7.10 -6.47 -16.43
N GLY A 153 -7.77 -6.71 -15.30
CA GLY A 153 -7.67 -5.93 -14.06
C GLY A 153 -6.52 -6.35 -13.13
N LEU A 154 -6.82 -6.35 -11.83
CA LEU A 154 -5.90 -6.72 -10.74
C LEU A 154 -6.29 -8.05 -10.09
N GLY A 155 -7.09 -8.88 -10.76
CA GLY A 155 -7.75 -10.03 -10.16
C GLY A 155 -6.84 -11.13 -9.64
N CYS A 156 -5.59 -11.19 -10.09
CA CYS A 156 -4.59 -12.15 -9.59
C CYS A 156 -3.75 -11.65 -8.42
N TYR A 157 -4.06 -10.47 -7.87
CA TYR A 157 -3.47 -9.98 -6.62
C TYR A 157 -4.39 -10.26 -5.44
N ARG A 158 -3.81 -10.68 -4.31
CA ARG A 158 -4.55 -10.73 -3.03
C ARG A 158 -4.51 -9.36 -2.38
N PHE A 159 -5.69 -8.81 -2.06
CA PHE A 159 -5.80 -7.63 -1.22
C PHE A 159 -6.29 -8.02 0.17
N GLU A 160 -5.81 -7.30 1.17
CA GLU A 160 -6.13 -7.56 2.57
C GLU A 160 -6.31 -6.24 3.31
N VAL A 161 -7.30 -6.17 4.20
CA VAL A 161 -7.38 -5.12 5.22
C VAL A 161 -7.21 -5.78 6.58
N GLN A 162 -6.29 -5.26 7.40
CA GLN A 162 -6.00 -5.83 8.71
C GLN A 162 -5.77 -4.76 9.79
N ALA A 163 -6.03 -5.15 11.03
CA ALA A 163 -5.51 -4.47 12.21
C ALA A 163 -4.63 -5.45 12.99
N PHE A 164 -3.43 -5.00 13.39
CA PHE A 164 -2.59 -5.75 14.31
C PHE A 164 -3.10 -5.61 15.74
N GLU A 165 -3.06 -6.71 16.47
CA GLU A 165 -3.34 -6.79 17.91
C GLU A 165 -2.12 -7.24 18.71
N ASP A 166 -1.02 -7.57 18.01
CA ASP A 166 0.28 -7.76 18.64
C ASP A 166 0.80 -6.41 19.14
N PRO A 167 1.06 -6.24 20.46
CA PRO A 167 1.59 -5.00 21.01
C PRO A 167 3.00 -4.65 20.50
N ALA A 168 3.72 -5.58 19.87
CA ALA A 168 4.99 -5.31 19.21
C ALA A 168 4.83 -4.57 17.87
N TRP A 169 3.61 -4.52 17.30
CA TRP A 169 3.35 -3.73 16.11
C TRP A 169 3.44 -2.22 16.45
N PRO A 170 4.27 -1.44 15.74
CA PRO A 170 4.43 -0.04 16.06
C PRO A 170 3.14 0.73 15.80
N ALA A 171 2.89 1.74 16.64
CA ALA A 171 1.88 2.74 16.31
C ALA A 171 2.30 3.46 15.02
N PRO A 172 1.34 3.82 14.14
CA PRO A 172 1.67 4.60 12.96
C PRO A 172 2.19 5.99 13.38
N ASP A 173 3.34 6.38 12.83
CA ASP A 173 3.98 7.67 13.11
C ASP A 173 3.22 8.86 12.48
N CYS A 174 2.25 8.59 11.62
CA CYS A 174 1.50 9.59 10.86
C CYS A 174 -0.01 9.44 11.08
N ARG A 175 -0.74 10.56 11.03
CA ARG A 175 -2.21 10.55 11.05
C ARG A 175 -2.75 9.90 9.77
N PRO A 176 -3.72 8.96 9.84
CA PRO A 176 -4.35 8.38 8.66
C PRO A 176 -4.94 9.42 7.69
N ILE A 177 -5.03 9.07 6.41
CA ILE A 177 -5.71 9.91 5.40
C ILE A 177 -7.22 9.69 5.55
N ASP A 178 -7.92 10.68 6.09
CA ASP A 178 -9.37 10.69 6.23
C ASP A 178 -10.02 11.12 4.90
N SER A 179 -10.27 10.19 3.96
CA SER A 179 -10.95 10.44 2.66
C SER A 179 -10.18 11.38 1.68
N PRO A 180 -10.47 11.35 0.37
CA PRO A 180 -9.80 12.25 -0.57
C PRO A 180 -10.02 13.72 -0.17
N PRO A 181 -8.97 14.59 -0.24
CA PRO A 181 -9.18 16.02 -0.07
C PRO A 181 -10.22 16.47 -1.09
N SER A 182 -11.24 17.18 -0.60
CA SER A 182 -12.22 17.87 -1.44
C SER A 182 -11.47 18.54 -2.59
N LEU A 183 -11.79 18.13 -3.82
CA LEU A 183 -11.30 18.78 -5.01
C LEU A 183 -11.78 20.24 -4.94
N ALA A 184 -10.91 21.15 -4.56
CA ALA A 184 -11.07 22.54 -4.92
C ALA A 184 -11.04 22.58 -6.45
N VAL A 185 -12.21 22.86 -7.02
CA VAL A 185 -12.42 23.18 -8.44
C VAL A 185 -11.63 24.43 -8.81
#